data_AF-A0A0E0KS98-F1
#
_entry.id   AF-A0A0E0KS98-F1
#
_cell.length_a   1.000
_cell.length_b   1.000
_cell.length_c   1.000
_cell.angle_alpha   90.00
_cell.angle_beta   90.00
_cell.angle_gamma   90.00
#
_symmetry.space_group_name_H-M   'P 1'
#
loop_
_entity.id
_entity.type
_entity.pdbx_description
1 polymer ?
#
loop_
_entity_poly.entity_id
_entity_poly.type
_entity_poly.pdbx_seq_one_letter_code
_entity_poly.pdbx_strand_id
1 'polypeptide(L)'
;MANSPTPTMLAFLALGLTLLLSTTSPAAAQNCGCQSNMCCSKWGYCGTGKDYCGEGCRSGPCYGGGGGGGGGGGGGGGGSGVSLESVVTEAFFNGIKNQAPNGCAGKNFYTRQSFLNAARSYPGFGKDRTNDDSKREIAAFFAHVTHETGHMCYINEINGASMDYCDRNNKQWPCQPGKKYYGRGPLQISWNYNYGPAGQSIGFDGLRDPDRVAQDPTISFKTALWFWMNNVHQVVSQGFGATIRAINGALECNGKNPGAVNARQAMAAKMATMVALVFGLALLLSAAGPAAAQNCGCQDGYCCSQWGYCGTTEPYCGQGQGRAGAAAAARPPPGWRAERPAESRSRRATTALARVSQRPPARSTAGVSVESVVTEAFFNGIKNQAPNGCPGKSFYTRQSFLNAARSYSGFANDRTDDDSKREIAAFFAHVTHETGHMCFINEKDGAAKDYCDKKNKQWPCQPNKKYYGRGPLQISWNYNYGPAGQNIGFDGLRDPDKVAQDPTISFKTALWFWMNNVHQVMPQGFGATIRAINGALECNGKNPSAVNARVNFYKDYCRQFGVNPGGNLYC
;
A
#
# COMPACT_ATOMS: atom_id res chain seq x y z
N MET A 1 -45.17 -33.13 -41.93
CA MET A 1 -45.21 -32.03 -40.94
C MET A 1 -45.14 -32.71 -39.57
N ALA A 2 -43.93 -32.95 -39.07
CA ALA A 2 -43.17 -32.07 -38.17
C ALA A 2 -43.79 -31.94 -36.76
N ASN A 3 -43.13 -32.62 -35.80
CA ASN A 3 -42.68 -32.17 -34.47
C ASN A 3 -43.70 -31.51 -33.52
N SER A 4 -43.89 -31.88 -32.25
CA SER A 4 -42.97 -32.39 -31.21
C SER A 4 -43.77 -32.85 -29.95
N PRO A 5 -43.13 -33.50 -28.95
CA PRO A 5 -43.79 -34.40 -27.99
C PRO A 5 -44.12 -33.81 -26.61
N THR A 6 -44.99 -34.53 -25.89
CA THR A 6 -45.42 -34.42 -24.48
C THR A 6 -44.49 -35.18 -23.51
N PRO A 7 -44.63 -34.99 -22.18
CA PRO A 7 -43.55 -35.11 -21.20
C PRO A 7 -43.55 -36.45 -20.44
N THR A 8 -42.36 -36.97 -20.14
CA THR A 8 -42.16 -38.04 -19.15
C THR A 8 -40.75 -38.01 -18.61
N MET A 9 -40.59 -37.70 -17.31
CA MET A 9 -39.75 -38.44 -16.35
C MET A 9 -39.64 -37.67 -15.02
N LEU A 10 -40.67 -37.85 -14.19
CA LEU A 10 -40.62 -37.70 -12.74
C LEU A 10 -40.37 -39.10 -12.17
N ALA A 11 -39.12 -39.39 -11.78
CA ALA A 11 -38.72 -40.40 -10.79
C ALA A 11 -37.23 -40.68 -10.96
N PHE A 12 -36.36 -39.98 -10.22
CA PHE A 12 -35.06 -40.45 -9.72
C PHE A 12 -34.41 -39.28 -8.96
N LEU A 13 -34.66 -39.18 -7.65
CA LEU A 13 -33.78 -38.58 -6.62
C LEU A 13 -34.47 -38.68 -5.25
N ALA A 14 -34.88 -39.89 -4.89
CA ALA A 14 -35.34 -40.25 -3.55
C ALA A 14 -34.68 -41.58 -3.16
N LEU A 15 -33.36 -41.52 -2.92
CA LEU A 15 -32.56 -42.56 -2.27
C LEU A 15 -31.16 -41.99 -2.03
N GLY A 16 -30.86 -41.59 -0.79
CA GLY A 16 -29.54 -41.08 -0.42
C GLY A 16 -29.47 -40.09 0.74
N LEU A 17 -30.53 -39.95 1.54
CA LEU A 17 -30.49 -39.12 2.77
C LEU A 17 -31.11 -39.87 3.95
N THR A 18 -30.47 -40.95 4.40
CA THR A 18 -30.59 -41.50 5.76
C THR A 18 -29.55 -42.61 5.97
N LEU A 19 -28.33 -42.24 6.38
CA LEU A 19 -27.57 -42.98 7.40
C LEU A 19 -26.32 -42.17 7.79
N LEU A 20 -26.30 -41.66 9.01
CA LEU A 20 -25.16 -41.63 9.94
C LEU A 20 -25.50 -40.71 11.13
N LEU A 21 -26.42 -41.20 11.96
CA LEU A 21 -26.43 -40.88 13.39
C LEU A 21 -25.35 -41.74 14.05
N SER A 22 -24.37 -41.05 14.64
CA SER A 22 -23.67 -41.41 15.88
C SER A 22 -23.37 -42.90 16.13
N THR A 23 -22.13 -43.29 15.85
CA THR A 23 -21.40 -44.26 16.67
C THR A 23 -20.27 -43.52 17.39
N THR A 24 -20.58 -42.94 18.54
CA THR A 24 -19.56 -42.63 19.55
C THR A 24 -19.21 -43.92 20.28
N SER A 25 -18.10 -44.53 19.88
CA SER A 25 -17.31 -45.41 20.74
C SER A 25 -16.00 -44.69 21.03
N PRO A 26 -15.43 -44.80 22.24
CA PRO A 26 -14.34 -43.96 22.69
C PRO A 26 -13.15 -44.17 21.75
N ALA A 27 -12.71 -43.12 21.07
CA ALA A 27 -11.39 -43.11 20.45
C ALA A 27 -10.40 -43.25 21.60
N ALA A 28 -9.96 -44.48 21.85
CA ALA A 28 -8.81 -44.76 22.67
C ALA A 28 -7.68 -43.86 22.15
N ALA A 29 -7.18 -42.98 23.00
CA ALA A 29 -5.99 -42.21 22.73
C ALA A 29 -4.84 -43.20 22.51
N GLN A 30 -4.56 -43.56 21.26
CA GLN A 30 -3.49 -44.48 20.92
C GLN A 30 -2.25 -43.66 20.54
N ASN A 31 -1.39 -43.55 21.55
CA ASN A 31 0.07 -43.42 21.51
C ASN A 31 0.69 -43.26 20.10
N CYS A 32 1.20 -42.07 19.78
CA CYS A 32 1.62 -41.72 18.43
C CYS A 32 2.81 -42.54 17.89
N GLY A 33 2.60 -43.15 16.71
CA GLY A 33 3.61 -43.80 15.85
C GLY A 33 3.51 -43.29 14.40
N CYS A 34 3.55 -41.96 14.21
CA CYS A 34 3.38 -41.33 12.90
C CYS A 34 4.55 -41.64 11.94
N GLN A 35 4.27 -41.66 10.62
CA GLN A 35 5.31 -41.74 9.59
C GLN A 35 6.31 -40.57 9.73
N SER A 36 7.56 -40.78 9.30
CA SER A 36 8.72 -39.90 9.59
C SER A 36 8.56 -38.43 9.18
N ASN A 37 7.62 -38.10 8.30
CA ASN A 37 7.36 -36.75 7.78
C ASN A 37 6.03 -36.15 8.25
N MET A 38 5.34 -36.76 9.22
CA MET A 38 4.05 -36.29 9.74
C MET A 38 4.15 -35.91 11.22
N CYS A 39 3.40 -34.88 11.58
CA CYS A 39 3.30 -34.37 12.95
C CYS A 39 2.18 -35.09 13.70
N CYS A 40 2.44 -35.50 14.93
CA CYS A 40 1.42 -35.91 15.88
C CYS A 40 0.86 -34.65 16.54
N SER A 41 -0.41 -34.33 16.28
CA SER A 41 -1.08 -33.16 16.84
C SER A 41 -1.23 -33.25 18.36
N LYS A 42 -1.60 -32.14 18.99
CA LYS A 42 -1.90 -32.08 20.44
C LYS A 42 -3.02 -33.01 20.88
N TRP A 43 -3.78 -33.54 19.94
CA TRP A 43 -4.89 -34.48 20.17
C TRP A 43 -4.54 -35.93 19.83
N GLY A 44 -3.30 -36.20 19.40
CA GLY A 44 -2.83 -37.56 19.10
C GLY A 44 -3.12 -38.04 17.66
N TYR A 45 -3.32 -37.11 16.71
CA TYR A 45 -3.58 -37.44 15.31
C TYR A 45 -2.40 -37.08 14.42
N CYS A 46 -2.05 -37.95 13.47
CA CYS A 46 -0.97 -37.69 12.50
C CYS A 46 -1.46 -36.80 11.34
N GLY A 47 -0.69 -35.79 10.95
CA GLY A 47 -0.97 -34.97 9.78
C GLY A 47 0.09 -33.91 9.50
N THR A 48 -0.14 -33.09 8.48
CA THR A 48 0.75 -31.99 8.08
C THR A 48 0.01 -30.66 8.16
N GLY A 49 0.74 -29.53 8.25
CA GLY A 49 0.13 -28.21 8.39
C GLY A 49 -0.10 -27.78 9.85
N LYS A 50 -0.56 -26.55 10.05
CA LYS A 50 -0.54 -25.88 11.36
C LYS A 50 -1.39 -26.58 12.43
N ASP A 51 -2.47 -27.25 12.05
CA ASP A 51 -3.36 -27.91 13.02
C ASP A 51 -2.75 -29.19 13.64
N TYR A 52 -1.76 -29.77 12.95
CA TYR A 52 -1.05 -30.97 13.38
C TYR A 52 0.36 -30.67 13.86
N CYS A 53 1.07 -29.80 13.12
CA CYS A 53 2.45 -29.42 13.37
C CYS A 53 2.58 -28.15 14.22
N GLY A 54 1.52 -27.39 14.44
CA GLY A 54 1.57 -26.15 15.21
C GLY A 54 1.52 -26.38 16.72
N GLU A 55 0.81 -25.50 17.40
CA GLU A 55 0.81 -25.43 18.87
C GLU A 55 0.32 -26.74 19.52
N GLY A 56 1.16 -27.31 20.37
CA GLY A 56 0.90 -28.56 21.10
C GLY A 56 1.19 -29.85 20.32
N CYS A 57 1.80 -29.76 19.14
CA CYS A 57 2.32 -30.93 18.42
C CYS A 57 3.23 -31.77 19.33
N ARG A 58 2.94 -33.07 19.47
CA ARG A 58 3.54 -34.01 20.42
C ARG A 58 4.80 -34.69 19.87
N SER A 59 4.89 -34.93 18.56
CA SER A 59 6.06 -35.55 17.88
C SER A 59 6.02 -35.33 16.36
N GLY A 60 7.11 -35.62 15.64
CA GLY A 60 7.26 -35.30 14.22
C GLY A 60 7.82 -33.89 13.98
N PRO A 61 7.78 -33.34 12.76
CA PRO A 61 8.37 -32.05 12.41
C PRO A 61 7.52 -30.86 12.90
N CYS A 62 7.28 -30.78 14.22
CA CYS A 62 6.50 -29.72 14.86
C CYS A 62 7.15 -28.34 14.62
N TYR A 63 6.32 -27.36 14.28
CA TYR A 63 6.68 -25.96 14.09
C TYR A 63 7.00 -25.34 15.46
N GLY A 64 8.26 -25.48 15.86
CA GLY A 64 8.79 -25.03 17.15
C GLY A 64 9.38 -26.14 18.03
N GLY A 65 9.53 -27.37 17.52
CA GLY A 65 10.06 -28.50 18.29
C GLY A 65 11.58 -28.53 18.40
N GLY A 66 12.12 -27.92 19.45
CA GLY A 66 13.44 -28.20 20.02
C GLY A 66 13.41 -27.81 21.50
N GLY A 67 13.18 -28.79 22.37
CA GLY A 67 12.69 -28.59 23.73
C GLY A 67 13.65 -27.94 24.73
N GLY A 68 13.06 -27.42 25.81
CA GLY A 68 13.71 -27.22 27.11
C GLY A 68 13.60 -25.82 27.71
N GLY A 69 12.52 -25.57 28.47
CA GLY A 69 12.56 -24.83 29.75
C GLY A 69 12.55 -23.29 29.74
N GLY A 70 11.45 -22.72 30.26
CA GLY A 70 11.53 -21.58 31.19
C GLY A 70 11.22 -20.16 30.67
N GLY A 71 9.95 -19.76 30.84
CA GLY A 71 9.60 -18.50 31.52
C GLY A 71 9.87 -17.14 30.84
N GLY A 72 8.78 -16.51 30.40
CA GLY A 72 8.49 -15.11 30.73
C GLY A 72 8.81 -14.05 29.67
N GLY A 73 7.82 -13.17 29.45
CA GLY A 73 8.07 -11.79 29.05
C GLY A 73 7.67 -11.44 27.62
N GLY A 74 6.51 -10.80 27.49
CA GLY A 74 6.08 -10.15 26.26
C GLY A 74 6.99 -8.99 25.85
N GLY A 75 7.02 -8.76 24.54
CA GLY A 75 7.53 -7.59 23.84
C GLY A 75 7.25 -7.83 22.36
N GLY A 76 6.23 -7.24 21.73
CA GLY A 76 6.07 -5.80 21.68
C GLY A 76 7.09 -5.20 20.70
N GLY A 77 7.15 -5.72 19.46
CA GLY A 77 7.98 -5.20 18.38
C GLY A 77 7.14 -4.95 17.14
N GLY A 78 6.43 -3.82 17.12
CA GLY A 78 5.72 -3.34 15.94
C GLY A 78 6.71 -2.93 14.86
N GLY A 79 6.82 -3.73 13.81
CA GLY A 79 7.41 -3.32 12.53
C GLY A 79 6.28 -3.07 11.54
N SER A 80 6.04 -1.80 11.21
CA SER A 80 5.07 -1.35 10.21
C SER A 80 5.56 -1.60 8.78
N GLY A 81 5.73 -2.87 8.41
CA GLY A 81 6.07 -3.28 7.05
C GLY A 81 5.21 -4.45 6.58
N VAL A 82 4.88 -4.49 5.29
CA VAL A 82 4.37 -5.71 4.65
C VAL A 82 5.43 -6.81 4.80
N SER A 83 5.01 -8.03 5.11
CA SER A 83 5.94 -9.17 5.14
C SER A 83 6.54 -9.35 3.74
N LEU A 84 7.87 -9.52 3.67
CA LEU A 84 8.56 -9.78 2.40
C LEU A 84 8.00 -11.01 1.69
N GLU A 85 7.62 -12.02 2.47
CA GLU A 85 7.00 -13.24 1.98
C GLU A 85 5.65 -12.99 1.31
N SER A 86 4.88 -11.99 1.76
CA SER A 86 3.57 -11.66 1.19
C SER A 86 3.68 -10.80 -0.07
N VAL A 87 4.74 -10.02 -0.23
CA VAL A 87 5.00 -9.24 -1.46
C VAL A 87 5.69 -10.10 -2.51
N VAL A 88 6.81 -10.74 -2.14
CA VAL A 88 7.61 -11.60 -3.01
C VAL A 88 7.01 -12.99 -2.95
N THR A 89 5.88 -13.21 -3.60
CA THR A 89 5.25 -14.52 -3.73
C THR A 89 6.02 -15.41 -4.71
N GLU A 90 5.73 -16.71 -4.73
CA GLU A 90 6.27 -17.63 -5.74
C GLU A 90 5.88 -17.19 -7.16
N ALA A 91 4.64 -16.71 -7.33
CA ALA A 91 4.14 -16.19 -8.60
C ALA A 91 4.88 -14.91 -9.03
N PHE A 92 5.10 -13.96 -8.10
CA PHE A 92 5.90 -12.75 -8.37
C PHE A 92 7.32 -13.13 -8.80
N PHE A 93 8.00 -13.94 -8.00
CA PHE A 93 9.40 -14.28 -8.24
C PHE A 93 9.59 -15.07 -9.55
N ASN A 94 8.75 -16.09 -9.79
CA ASN A 94 8.80 -16.85 -11.03
C ASN A 94 8.31 -16.05 -12.24
N GLY A 95 7.41 -15.07 -12.06
CA GLY A 95 7.01 -14.16 -13.13
C GLY A 95 8.17 -13.33 -13.70
N ILE A 96 9.21 -13.04 -12.90
CA ILE A 96 10.45 -12.42 -13.39
C ILE A 96 11.23 -13.44 -14.21
N LYS A 97 11.56 -14.59 -13.61
CA LYS A 97 12.39 -15.63 -14.22
C LYS A 97 11.80 -16.21 -15.51
N ASN A 98 10.48 -16.29 -15.61
CA ASN A 98 9.79 -16.84 -16.77
C ASN A 98 9.91 -15.95 -18.02
N GLN A 99 10.33 -14.68 -17.86
CA GLN A 99 10.65 -13.80 -18.98
C GLN A 99 12.04 -14.07 -19.57
N ALA A 100 12.92 -14.77 -18.85
CA ALA A 100 14.21 -15.17 -19.38
C ALA A 100 14.10 -16.34 -20.38
N PRO A 101 14.99 -16.43 -21.38
CA PRO A 101 15.05 -17.56 -22.30
C PRO A 101 15.11 -18.94 -21.63
N ASN A 102 14.71 -19.97 -22.37
CA ASN A 102 14.88 -21.36 -21.94
C ASN A 102 16.39 -21.70 -21.94
N GLY A 103 16.87 -22.39 -20.90
CA GLY A 103 18.29 -22.74 -20.74
C GLY A 103 19.15 -21.73 -19.96
N CYS A 104 18.59 -20.61 -19.50
CA CYS A 104 19.30 -19.66 -18.65
C CYS A 104 19.79 -20.28 -17.33
N ALA A 105 21.10 -20.18 -17.05
CA ALA A 105 21.71 -20.75 -15.84
C ALA A 105 21.07 -20.22 -14.54
N GLY A 106 20.72 -18.93 -14.52
CA GLY A 106 20.10 -18.28 -13.36
C GLY A 106 18.72 -18.85 -12.99
N LYS A 107 18.00 -19.53 -13.90
CA LYS A 107 16.68 -20.12 -13.60
C LYS A 107 16.73 -21.16 -12.49
N ASN A 108 17.81 -21.95 -12.42
CA ASN A 108 17.99 -22.97 -11.38
C ASN A 108 18.74 -22.44 -10.16
N PHE A 109 19.55 -21.38 -10.35
CA PHE A 109 20.35 -20.79 -9.29
C PHE A 109 19.53 -19.87 -8.38
N TYR A 110 18.79 -18.92 -8.96
CA TYR A 110 18.00 -17.96 -8.19
C TYR A 110 16.67 -18.58 -7.78
N THR A 111 16.49 -18.76 -6.46
CA THR A 111 15.24 -19.22 -5.86
C THR A 111 14.67 -18.17 -4.93
N ARG A 112 13.33 -18.14 -4.81
CA ARG A 112 12.64 -17.31 -3.83
C ARG A 112 13.15 -17.57 -2.42
N GLN A 113 13.40 -18.84 -2.09
CA GLN A 113 13.87 -19.23 -0.77
C GLN A 113 15.27 -18.68 -0.46
N SER A 114 16.19 -18.70 -1.43
CA SER A 114 17.52 -18.10 -1.27
C SER A 114 17.43 -16.58 -1.05
N PHE A 115 16.53 -15.90 -1.77
CA PHE A 115 16.26 -14.48 -1.54
C PHE A 115 15.72 -14.22 -0.13
N LEU A 116 14.71 -14.96 0.33
CA LEU A 116 14.14 -14.79 1.67
C LEU A 116 15.16 -15.11 2.78
N ASN A 117 15.97 -16.14 2.60
CA ASN A 117 17.06 -16.48 3.52
C ASN A 117 18.08 -15.34 3.61
N ALA A 118 18.44 -14.72 2.48
CA ALA A 118 19.33 -13.57 2.46
C ALA A 118 18.69 -12.33 3.12
N ALA A 119 17.43 -12.03 2.80
CA ALA A 119 16.71 -10.86 3.30
C ALA A 119 16.53 -10.87 4.82
N ARG A 120 16.48 -12.03 5.47
CA ARG A 120 16.50 -12.15 6.94
C ARG A 120 17.75 -11.54 7.59
N SER A 121 18.87 -11.43 6.87
CA SER A 121 20.08 -10.76 7.35
C SER A 121 20.01 -9.22 7.25
N TYR A 122 18.97 -8.67 6.61
CA TYR A 122 18.80 -7.24 6.38
C TYR A 122 17.38 -6.80 6.81
N PRO A 123 17.10 -6.76 8.13
CA PRO A 123 15.75 -6.54 8.63
C PRO A 123 15.13 -5.18 8.26
N GLY A 124 15.92 -4.16 7.88
CA GLY A 124 15.41 -2.86 7.39
C GLY A 124 14.94 -2.88 5.94
N PHE A 125 15.39 -3.85 5.12
CA PHE A 125 15.00 -3.94 3.72
C PHE A 125 13.48 -4.11 3.58
N GLY A 126 12.83 -3.15 2.93
CA GLY A 126 11.38 -3.15 2.74
C GLY A 126 10.59 -3.00 4.04
N LYS A 127 11.16 -2.34 5.07
CA LYS A 127 10.49 -2.15 6.38
C LYS A 127 10.64 -0.76 7.01
N ASP A 128 11.46 0.12 6.46
CA ASP A 128 11.85 1.36 7.14
C ASP A 128 10.84 2.52 7.02
N ARG A 129 9.69 2.30 6.39
CA ARG A 129 8.70 3.36 6.08
C ARG A 129 7.25 2.83 6.09
N THR A 130 6.45 3.21 5.10
CA THR A 130 5.07 2.73 4.92
C THR A 130 5.01 1.37 4.23
N ASN A 131 3.85 0.71 4.25
CA ASN A 131 3.63 -0.52 3.47
C ASN A 131 3.81 -0.30 1.97
N ASP A 132 3.41 0.86 1.45
CA ASP A 132 3.58 1.17 0.03
C ASP A 132 5.03 1.53 -0.31
N ASP A 133 5.77 2.19 0.59
CA ASP A 133 7.22 2.36 0.43
C ASP A 133 7.95 1.04 0.46
N SER A 134 7.53 0.12 1.34
CA SER A 134 8.07 -1.23 1.42
C SER A 134 7.84 -1.96 0.09
N LYS A 135 6.62 -1.93 -0.45
CA LYS A 135 6.28 -2.46 -1.78
C LYS A 135 7.10 -1.80 -2.90
N ARG A 136 7.25 -0.47 -2.87
CA ARG A 136 8.04 0.31 -3.85
C ARG A 136 9.51 -0.03 -3.80
N GLU A 137 10.08 -0.18 -2.60
CA GLU A 137 11.47 -0.57 -2.39
C GLU A 137 11.72 -1.97 -2.95
N ILE A 138 10.85 -2.93 -2.63
CA ILE A 138 10.93 -4.30 -3.15
C ILE A 138 10.81 -4.30 -4.68
N ALA A 139 9.84 -3.56 -5.24
CA ALA A 139 9.67 -3.43 -6.68
C ALA A 139 10.90 -2.80 -7.36
N ALA A 140 11.46 -1.73 -6.77
CA ALA A 140 12.64 -1.06 -7.29
C ALA A 140 13.87 -1.97 -7.26
N PHE A 141 14.09 -2.69 -6.14
CA PHE A 141 15.16 -3.67 -6.02
C PHE A 141 15.06 -4.73 -7.13
N PHE A 142 13.90 -5.37 -7.29
CA PHE A 142 13.72 -6.39 -8.32
C PHE A 142 13.74 -5.82 -9.75
N ALA A 143 13.44 -4.54 -9.96
CA ALA A 143 13.58 -3.90 -11.26
C ALA A 143 15.05 -3.76 -11.66
N HIS A 144 15.90 -3.33 -10.71
CA HIS A 144 17.34 -3.30 -10.92
C HIS A 144 17.90 -4.70 -11.12
N VAL A 145 17.53 -5.67 -10.27
CA VAL A 145 17.95 -7.06 -10.43
C VAL A 145 17.59 -7.59 -11.82
N THR A 146 16.36 -7.35 -12.26
CA THR A 146 15.88 -7.77 -13.58
C THR A 146 16.71 -7.16 -14.71
N HIS A 147 17.09 -5.89 -14.59
CA HIS A 147 17.95 -5.22 -15.55
C HIS A 147 19.37 -5.81 -15.57
N GLU A 148 20.03 -5.91 -14.41
CA GLU A 148 21.43 -6.35 -14.32
C GLU A 148 21.63 -7.80 -14.79
N THR A 149 20.63 -8.65 -14.57
CA THR A 149 20.76 -10.10 -14.80
C THR A 149 20.04 -10.58 -16.05
N GLY A 150 19.38 -9.69 -16.80
CA GLY A 150 18.51 -10.07 -17.91
C GLY A 150 17.41 -11.02 -17.45
N HIS A 151 16.55 -10.56 -16.54
CA HIS A 151 15.46 -11.36 -15.94
C HIS A 151 15.92 -12.56 -15.12
N MET A 152 16.98 -12.38 -14.31
CA MET A 152 17.62 -13.46 -13.53
C MET A 152 18.16 -14.60 -14.41
N CYS A 153 18.57 -14.30 -15.64
CA CYS A 153 19.21 -15.26 -16.53
C CYS A 153 20.69 -15.45 -16.19
N TYR A 154 21.41 -14.34 -15.98
CA TYR A 154 22.85 -14.32 -15.79
C TYR A 154 23.23 -14.30 -14.29
N ILE A 155 24.20 -15.15 -13.96
CA ILE A 155 24.83 -15.18 -12.63
C ILE A 155 26.13 -14.37 -12.66
N ASN A 156 26.87 -14.50 -13.75
CA ASN A 156 28.11 -13.78 -14.02
C ASN A 156 27.91 -12.79 -15.16
N GLU A 157 28.66 -11.70 -15.15
CA GLU A 157 28.78 -10.75 -16.24
C GLU A 157 29.17 -11.46 -17.54
N ILE A 158 28.54 -11.08 -18.65
CA ILE A 158 28.87 -11.61 -19.97
C ILE A 158 30.33 -11.25 -20.29
N ASN A 159 31.14 -12.26 -20.60
CA ASN A 159 32.58 -12.13 -20.80
C ASN A 159 33.37 -11.64 -19.56
N GLY A 160 32.77 -11.66 -18.36
CA GLY A 160 33.40 -11.18 -17.13
C GLY A 160 34.70 -11.91 -16.80
N ALA A 161 34.81 -13.20 -17.12
CA ALA A 161 36.04 -13.97 -16.93
C ALA A 161 37.25 -13.41 -17.70
N SER A 162 37.03 -12.58 -18.73
CA SER A 162 38.10 -11.88 -19.47
C SER A 162 38.49 -10.54 -18.83
N MET A 163 37.75 -10.07 -17.84
CA MET A 163 37.91 -8.77 -17.19
C MET A 163 38.36 -8.93 -15.73
N ASP A 164 39.38 -8.17 -15.33
CA ASP A 164 40.00 -8.29 -13.99
C ASP A 164 39.20 -7.56 -12.90
N TYR A 165 38.68 -6.35 -13.22
CA TYR A 165 37.97 -5.46 -12.28
C TYR A 165 38.73 -5.28 -10.95
N CYS A 166 40.04 -5.09 -11.04
CA CYS A 166 40.91 -4.94 -9.88
C CYS A 166 41.51 -3.52 -9.86
N ASP A 167 41.15 -2.74 -8.86
CA ASP A 167 41.87 -1.51 -8.52
C ASP A 167 43.07 -1.84 -7.63
N ARG A 168 44.26 -1.88 -8.24
CA ARG A 168 45.55 -2.18 -7.58
C ARG A 168 46.01 -1.07 -6.62
N ASN A 169 45.41 0.11 -6.71
CA ASN A 169 45.71 1.24 -5.83
C ASN A 169 44.93 1.14 -4.50
N ASN A 170 43.86 0.36 -4.45
CA ASN A 170 43.11 0.14 -3.21
C ASN A 170 43.89 -0.78 -2.25
N LYS A 171 44.55 -0.19 -1.25
CA LYS A 171 45.34 -0.91 -0.25
C LYS A 171 44.49 -1.53 0.87
N GLN A 172 43.29 -1.00 1.10
CA GLN A 172 42.37 -1.53 2.11
C GLN A 172 41.76 -2.87 1.66
N TRP A 173 41.47 -3.00 0.36
CA TRP A 173 40.88 -4.18 -0.25
C TRP A 173 41.76 -4.69 -1.39
N PRO A 174 42.95 -5.24 -1.09
CA PRO A 174 43.93 -5.59 -2.10
C PRO A 174 43.47 -6.77 -2.96
N CYS A 175 43.70 -6.67 -4.26
CA CYS A 175 43.43 -7.76 -5.19
C CYS A 175 44.29 -8.98 -4.86
N GLN A 176 43.67 -10.16 -4.93
CA GLN A 176 44.35 -11.41 -4.66
C GLN A 176 44.91 -12.02 -5.95
N PRO A 177 46.12 -12.60 -5.93
CA PRO A 177 46.69 -13.26 -7.10
C PRO A 177 45.74 -14.28 -7.72
N GLY A 178 45.54 -14.19 -9.04
CA GLY A 178 44.68 -15.11 -9.79
C GLY A 178 43.16 -14.92 -9.59
N LYS A 179 42.73 -13.94 -8.80
CA LYS A 179 41.31 -13.65 -8.57
C LYS A 179 40.83 -12.46 -9.42
N LYS A 180 39.57 -12.53 -9.85
CA LYS A 180 38.91 -11.51 -10.69
C LYS A 180 37.57 -11.09 -10.08
N TYR A 181 37.29 -9.80 -10.16
CA TYR A 181 36.16 -9.17 -9.45
C TYR A 181 35.10 -8.62 -10.42
N TYR A 182 34.87 -9.31 -11.54
CA TYR A 182 33.79 -8.98 -12.49
C TYR A 182 32.40 -9.14 -11.88
N GLY A 183 31.38 -8.67 -12.59
CA GLY A 183 30.00 -8.66 -12.10
C GLY A 183 29.48 -10.06 -11.74
N ARG A 184 28.98 -10.22 -10.51
CA ARG A 184 28.30 -11.45 -10.08
C ARG A 184 27.02 -11.15 -9.29
N GLY A 185 26.06 -12.06 -9.40
CA GLY A 185 24.82 -12.04 -8.63
C GLY A 185 23.79 -10.99 -9.08
N PRO A 186 22.74 -10.76 -8.25
CA PRO A 186 21.54 -10.02 -8.65
C PRO A 186 21.76 -8.55 -9.01
N LEU A 187 22.73 -7.88 -8.38
CA LEU A 187 23.10 -6.50 -8.71
C LEU A 187 24.47 -6.41 -9.42
N GLN A 188 24.98 -7.54 -9.92
CA GLN A 188 26.28 -7.62 -10.61
C GLN A 188 27.39 -6.88 -9.86
N ILE A 189 27.64 -7.27 -8.60
CA ILE A 189 28.67 -6.62 -7.77
C ILE A 189 30.03 -6.80 -8.44
N SER A 190 30.74 -5.69 -8.63
CA SER A 190 32.03 -5.61 -9.34
C SER A 190 33.05 -4.85 -8.52
N TRP A 191 34.32 -5.10 -8.78
CA TRP A 191 35.50 -4.49 -8.14
C TRP A 191 35.87 -5.02 -6.75
N ASN A 192 37.19 -5.21 -6.54
CA ASN A 192 37.78 -5.64 -5.26
C ASN A 192 37.29 -4.82 -4.05
N TYR A 193 37.12 -3.50 -4.23
CA TYR A 193 36.66 -2.61 -3.17
C TYR A 193 35.17 -2.75 -2.82
N ASN A 194 34.38 -3.50 -3.60
CA ASN A 194 33.02 -3.91 -3.23
C ASN A 194 33.00 -5.35 -2.70
N TYR A 195 33.74 -6.26 -3.33
CA TYR A 195 33.84 -7.66 -2.89
C TYR A 195 34.40 -7.80 -1.47
N GLY A 196 35.45 -7.05 -1.15
CA GLY A 196 36.07 -7.06 0.18
C GLY A 196 35.11 -6.70 1.32
N PRO A 197 34.53 -5.49 1.34
CA PRO A 197 33.64 -5.08 2.42
C PRO A 197 32.30 -5.85 2.41
N ALA A 198 31.79 -6.26 1.25
CA ALA A 198 30.62 -7.15 1.19
C ALA A 198 30.92 -8.50 1.85
N GLY A 199 32.07 -9.11 1.52
CA GLY A 199 32.53 -10.35 2.13
C GLY A 199 32.65 -10.24 3.64
N GLN A 200 33.32 -9.20 4.11
CA GLN A 200 33.47 -8.91 5.54
C GLN A 200 32.10 -8.80 6.25
N SER A 201 31.16 -8.07 5.66
CA SER A 201 29.81 -7.89 6.25
C SER A 201 28.98 -9.16 6.25
N ILE A 202 29.16 -10.04 5.27
CA ILE A 202 28.31 -11.22 5.05
C ILE A 202 28.87 -12.47 5.75
N GLY A 203 30.18 -12.48 6.03
CA GLY A 203 30.89 -13.60 6.63
C GLY A 203 31.50 -14.56 5.62
N PHE A 204 32.02 -14.06 4.50
CA PHE A 204 32.83 -14.84 3.56
C PHE A 204 34.04 -14.03 3.06
N ASP A 205 35.11 -14.70 2.60
CA ASP A 205 36.29 -14.01 2.07
C ASP A 205 36.03 -13.56 0.62
N GLY A 206 35.43 -12.39 0.45
CA GLY A 206 35.12 -11.86 -0.89
C GLY A 206 36.35 -11.54 -1.74
N LEU A 207 37.54 -11.40 -1.14
CA LEU A 207 38.77 -11.13 -1.88
C LEU A 207 39.43 -12.41 -2.40
N ARG A 208 39.50 -13.47 -1.58
CA ARG A 208 40.09 -14.77 -1.96
C ARG A 208 39.10 -15.74 -2.59
N ASP A 209 37.80 -15.59 -2.31
CA ASP A 209 36.72 -16.40 -2.86
C ASP A 209 35.58 -15.56 -3.47
N PRO A 210 35.88 -14.70 -4.47
CA PRO A 210 34.85 -13.90 -5.15
C PRO A 210 33.85 -14.78 -5.94
N ASP A 211 34.25 -15.97 -6.38
CA ASP A 211 33.39 -16.91 -7.10
C ASP A 211 32.26 -17.46 -6.25
N ARG A 212 32.37 -17.40 -4.92
CA ARG A 212 31.30 -17.78 -3.99
C ARG A 212 29.98 -17.08 -4.29
N VAL A 213 30.03 -15.83 -4.76
CA VAL A 213 28.84 -15.03 -5.13
C VAL A 213 28.06 -15.67 -6.29
N ALA A 214 28.74 -16.45 -7.15
CA ALA A 214 28.13 -17.18 -8.27
C ALA A 214 27.86 -18.66 -7.97
N GLN A 215 28.27 -19.17 -6.81
CA GLN A 215 28.13 -20.58 -6.41
C GLN A 215 27.08 -20.79 -5.32
N ASP A 216 26.87 -19.79 -4.46
CA ASP A 216 25.91 -19.84 -3.37
C ASP A 216 24.81 -18.79 -3.58
N PRO A 217 23.57 -19.20 -3.89
CA PRO A 217 22.50 -18.25 -4.21
C PRO A 217 22.07 -17.40 -3.03
N THR A 218 22.28 -17.85 -1.79
CA THR A 218 21.99 -17.02 -0.60
C THR A 218 23.05 -15.95 -0.45
N ILE A 219 24.34 -16.29 -0.59
CA ILE A 219 25.43 -15.29 -0.60
C ILE A 219 25.25 -14.32 -1.77
N SER A 220 24.84 -14.81 -2.94
CA SER A 220 24.51 -13.99 -4.10
C SER A 220 23.45 -12.92 -3.80
N PHE A 221 22.34 -13.29 -3.17
CA PHE A 221 21.35 -12.29 -2.74
C PHE A 221 21.84 -11.41 -1.60
N LYS A 222 22.67 -11.93 -0.68
CA LYS A 222 23.23 -11.13 0.41
C LYS A 222 24.16 -10.03 -0.10
N THR A 223 24.94 -10.24 -1.17
CA THR A 223 25.78 -9.18 -1.75
C THR A 223 24.96 -8.09 -2.42
N ALA A 224 23.87 -8.46 -3.10
CA ALA A 224 22.92 -7.50 -3.66
C ALA A 224 22.21 -6.67 -2.57
N LEU A 225 21.73 -7.32 -1.52
CA LEU A 225 21.10 -6.64 -0.38
C LEU A 225 22.09 -5.79 0.40
N TRP A 226 23.33 -6.25 0.59
CA TRP A 226 24.41 -5.45 1.16
C TRP A 226 24.60 -4.16 0.36
N PHE A 227 24.76 -4.25 -0.96
CA PHE A 227 24.96 -3.08 -1.80
C PHE A 227 23.76 -2.13 -1.72
N TRP A 228 22.54 -2.68 -1.80
CA TRP A 228 21.30 -1.93 -1.70
C TRP A 228 21.19 -1.15 -0.39
N MET A 229 21.37 -1.82 0.75
CA MET A 229 21.22 -1.19 2.06
C MET A 229 22.29 -0.12 2.33
N ASN A 230 23.50 -0.28 1.79
CA ASN A 230 24.58 0.68 1.99
C ASN A 230 24.53 1.88 1.02
N ASN A 231 24.01 1.72 -0.20
CA ASN A 231 24.13 2.75 -1.24
C ASN A 231 22.79 3.25 -1.79
N VAL A 232 21.72 2.45 -1.73
CA VAL A 232 20.46 2.71 -2.46
C VAL A 232 19.29 2.98 -1.53
N HIS A 233 19.17 2.23 -0.44
CA HIS A 233 18.04 2.27 0.48
C HIS A 233 17.66 3.70 0.92
N GLN A 234 18.65 4.51 1.29
CA GLN A 234 18.45 5.87 1.78
C GLN A 234 17.84 6.81 0.72
N VAL A 235 18.10 6.55 -0.57
CA VAL A 235 17.64 7.40 -1.67
C VAL A 235 16.35 6.90 -2.33
N VAL A 236 15.78 5.77 -1.88
CA VAL A 236 14.52 5.23 -2.44
C VAL A 236 13.37 6.24 -2.40
N SER A 237 13.24 7.03 -1.32
CA SER A 237 12.22 8.10 -1.23
C SER A 237 12.43 9.27 -2.18
N GLN A 238 13.64 9.42 -2.74
CA GLN A 238 13.92 10.45 -3.73
C GLN A 238 13.46 10.04 -5.13
N GLY A 239 12.91 8.82 -5.27
CA GLY A 239 12.37 8.27 -6.51
C GLY A 239 13.33 7.33 -7.22
N PHE A 240 12.80 6.57 -8.18
CA PHE A 240 13.55 5.52 -8.90
C PHE A 240 14.75 6.08 -9.70
N GLY A 241 14.70 7.33 -10.15
CA GLY A 241 15.86 7.98 -10.77
C GLY A 241 17.07 8.09 -9.84
N ALA A 242 16.84 8.31 -8.54
CA ALA A 242 17.91 8.36 -7.54
C ALA A 242 18.53 6.98 -7.29
N THR A 243 17.75 5.90 -7.37
CA THR A 243 18.25 4.53 -7.24
C THR A 243 19.12 4.14 -8.45
N ILE A 244 18.75 4.53 -9.67
CA ILE A 244 19.61 4.38 -10.87
C ILE A 244 20.92 5.13 -10.68
N ARG A 245 20.86 6.37 -10.18
CA ARG A 245 22.06 7.19 -9.96
C ARG A 245 22.99 6.56 -8.92
N ALA A 246 22.45 5.99 -7.85
CA ALA A 246 23.22 5.30 -6.82
C ALA A 246 23.88 4.02 -7.34
N ILE A 247 23.22 3.28 -8.24
CA ILE A 247 23.74 2.03 -8.79
C ILE A 247 24.77 2.27 -9.89
N ASN A 248 24.46 3.11 -10.88
CA ASN A 248 25.31 3.28 -12.06
C ASN A 248 25.27 4.70 -12.65
N GLY A 249 25.09 5.72 -11.82
CA GLY A 249 24.88 7.09 -12.28
C GLY A 249 26.04 7.68 -13.09
N ALA A 250 27.28 7.22 -12.83
CA ALA A 250 28.45 7.66 -13.58
C ALA A 250 28.43 7.20 -15.05
N LEU A 251 27.79 6.07 -15.36
CA LEU A 251 27.72 5.51 -16.71
C LEU A 251 26.36 5.76 -17.40
N GLU A 252 25.28 5.85 -16.63
CA GLU A 252 23.92 5.89 -17.21
C GLU A 252 23.27 7.26 -17.17
N CYS A 253 23.46 8.02 -16.10
CA CYS A 253 22.76 9.28 -15.90
C CYS A 253 23.37 10.44 -16.71
N ASN A 254 22.65 11.57 -16.73
CA ASN A 254 23.06 12.81 -17.40
C ASN A 254 23.30 12.63 -18.92
N GLY A 255 22.49 11.78 -19.55
CA GLY A 255 22.49 11.55 -21.00
C GLY A 255 23.51 10.52 -21.50
N LYS A 256 24.31 9.91 -20.63
CA LYS A 256 25.37 8.97 -21.03
C LYS A 256 24.85 7.64 -21.57
N ASN A 257 23.82 7.06 -20.95
CA ASN A 257 23.15 5.87 -21.49
C ASN A 257 21.63 5.91 -21.27
N PRO A 258 20.92 6.68 -22.10
CA PRO A 258 19.47 6.83 -21.98
C PRO A 258 18.72 5.51 -22.20
N GLY A 259 19.25 4.62 -23.05
CA GLY A 259 18.67 3.31 -23.32
C GLY A 259 18.62 2.44 -22.06
N ALA A 260 19.72 2.39 -21.30
CA ALA A 260 19.77 1.66 -20.03
C ALA A 260 18.81 2.25 -18.99
N VAL A 261 18.77 3.58 -18.85
CA VAL A 261 17.84 4.28 -17.94
C VAL A 261 16.39 3.94 -18.27
N ASN A 262 16.02 4.03 -19.56
CA ASN A 262 14.67 3.73 -20.02
C ASN A 262 14.31 2.24 -19.79
N ALA A 263 15.25 1.33 -20.02
CA ALA A 263 15.05 -0.09 -19.74
C ALA A 263 14.79 -0.34 -18.25
N ARG A 264 15.54 0.29 -17.34
CA ARG A 264 15.30 0.18 -15.88
C ARG A 264 13.93 0.73 -15.48
N GLN A 265 13.52 1.86 -16.03
CA GLN A 265 12.20 2.44 -15.77
C GLN A 265 11.07 1.52 -16.24
N ALA A 266 11.21 0.92 -17.42
CA ALA A 266 10.25 -0.06 -17.92
C ALA A 266 10.17 -1.29 -17.00
N MET A 267 11.30 -1.76 -16.47
CA MET A 267 11.30 -2.84 -15.46
C MET A 267 10.64 -2.40 -14.16
N ALA A 268 10.86 -1.16 -13.69
CA ALA A 268 10.22 -0.64 -12.48
C ALA A 268 8.70 -0.60 -12.61
N ALA A 269 8.18 -0.14 -13.74
CA ALA A 269 6.74 -0.16 -14.03
C ALA A 269 6.20 -1.60 -14.02
N LYS A 270 6.91 -2.55 -14.66
CA LYS A 270 6.53 -3.97 -14.64
C LYS A 270 6.51 -4.55 -13.22
N MET A 271 7.53 -4.29 -12.41
CA MET A 271 7.60 -4.79 -11.02
C MET A 271 6.50 -4.19 -10.15
N ALA A 272 6.21 -2.90 -10.29
CA ALA A 272 5.10 -2.26 -9.59
C ALA A 272 3.76 -2.92 -9.93
N THR A 273 3.52 -3.21 -11.21
CA THR A 273 2.33 -3.95 -11.65
C THR A 273 2.29 -5.35 -11.05
N MET A 274 3.39 -6.10 -11.08
CA MET A 274 3.44 -7.44 -10.49
C MET A 274 3.16 -7.42 -8.98
N VAL A 275 3.67 -6.42 -8.25
CA VAL A 275 3.33 -6.23 -6.84
C VAL A 275 1.85 -5.88 -6.66
N ALA A 276 1.27 -5.03 -7.50
CA ALA A 276 -0.15 -4.71 -7.45
C ALA A 276 -1.05 -5.95 -7.69
N LEU A 277 -0.67 -6.82 -8.64
CA LEU A 277 -1.36 -8.08 -8.92
C LEU A 277 -1.37 -9.01 -7.69
N VAL A 278 -0.27 -9.08 -6.94
CA VAL A 278 -0.18 -9.90 -5.70
C VAL A 278 -1.23 -9.48 -4.67
N PHE A 279 -1.58 -8.20 -4.60
CA PHE A 279 -2.56 -7.67 -3.66
C PHE A 279 -3.97 -7.52 -4.25
N GLY A 280 -4.25 -8.11 -5.42
CA GLY A 280 -5.58 -8.04 -6.04
C GLY A 280 -5.97 -6.64 -6.52
N LEU A 281 -5.02 -5.70 -6.62
CA LEU A 281 -5.20 -4.33 -7.13
C LEU A 281 -5.18 -4.28 -8.67
N ALA A 282 -5.53 -5.41 -9.31
CA ALA A 282 -5.41 -5.61 -10.74
C ALA A 282 -6.57 -4.95 -11.50
N LEU A 283 -6.52 -3.63 -11.78
CA LEU A 283 -7.19 -3.06 -12.96
C LEU A 283 -6.72 -1.63 -13.30
N LEU A 284 -6.32 -1.50 -14.58
CA LEU A 284 -6.18 -0.30 -15.43
C LEU A 284 -4.98 0.64 -15.18
N LEU A 285 -3.81 0.26 -15.70
CA LEU A 285 -3.01 1.23 -16.46
C LEU A 285 -3.10 0.86 -17.94
N SER A 286 -3.83 1.68 -18.70
CA SER A 286 -3.56 1.86 -20.12
C SER A 286 -2.09 2.23 -20.29
N ALA A 287 -1.50 1.71 -21.36
CA ALA A 287 -0.08 1.85 -21.69
C ALA A 287 0.42 3.30 -21.55
N ALA A 288 1.11 3.60 -20.46
CA ALA A 288 2.10 4.66 -20.45
C ALA A 288 3.32 4.11 -21.20
N GLY A 289 3.45 4.47 -22.48
CA GLY A 289 4.68 4.27 -23.25
C GLY A 289 5.88 4.95 -22.56
N PRO A 290 7.11 4.63 -22.98
CA PRO A 290 8.32 4.98 -22.25
C PRO A 290 8.48 6.51 -22.17
N ALA A 291 8.27 7.07 -20.98
CA ALA A 291 8.62 8.47 -20.69
C ALA A 291 10.14 8.55 -20.54
N ALA A 292 10.81 8.95 -21.61
CA ALA A 292 12.25 9.14 -21.66
C ALA A 292 12.71 10.15 -20.59
N ALA A 293 13.74 9.79 -19.83
CA ALA A 293 14.46 10.72 -18.97
C ALA A 293 15.78 11.14 -19.63
N GLN A 294 15.77 12.34 -20.22
CA GLN A 294 16.96 13.19 -20.31
C GLN A 294 16.55 14.58 -19.82
N ASN A 295 17.44 15.22 -19.06
CA ASN A 295 17.29 16.57 -18.53
C ASN A 295 16.61 17.49 -19.57
N CYS A 296 15.38 17.91 -19.26
CA CYS A 296 14.23 18.10 -20.18
C CYS A 296 14.52 18.56 -21.62
N GLY A 297 14.44 17.62 -22.57
CA GLY A 297 14.30 17.87 -24.02
C GLY A 297 12.95 17.36 -24.54
N CYS A 298 11.83 17.82 -23.94
CA CYS A 298 10.50 17.38 -24.34
C CYS A 298 10.16 17.89 -25.76
N GLN A 299 9.47 17.05 -26.56
CA GLN A 299 8.94 17.47 -27.86
C GLN A 299 7.94 18.63 -27.70
N ASP A 300 7.81 19.46 -28.73
CA ASP A 300 6.88 20.59 -28.76
C ASP A 300 5.46 20.14 -28.36
N GLY A 301 4.88 20.85 -27.39
CA GLY A 301 3.55 20.55 -26.84
C GLY A 301 3.55 19.72 -25.55
N TYR A 302 4.69 19.22 -25.07
CA TYR A 302 4.81 18.47 -23.81
C TYR A 302 5.52 19.29 -22.71
N CYS A 303 5.02 19.21 -21.48
CA CYS A 303 5.59 19.85 -20.30
C CYS A 303 6.53 18.89 -19.56
N CYS A 304 7.58 19.42 -18.92
CA CYS A 304 8.47 18.62 -18.08
C CYS A 304 8.07 18.73 -16.61
N SER A 305 7.71 17.60 -15.99
CA SER A 305 7.40 17.57 -14.57
C SER A 305 8.63 17.85 -13.71
N GLN A 306 8.42 18.26 -12.45
CA GLN A 306 9.49 18.41 -11.44
C GLN A 306 10.32 17.13 -11.20
N TRP A 307 9.87 15.99 -11.72
CA TRP A 307 10.51 14.69 -11.60
C TRP A 307 11.22 14.23 -12.88
N GLY A 308 11.27 15.09 -13.91
CA GLY A 308 12.00 14.84 -15.16
C GLY A 308 11.24 13.98 -16.18
N TYR A 309 9.91 14.00 -16.17
CA TYR A 309 9.05 13.27 -17.11
C TYR A 309 8.28 14.24 -18.03
N CYS A 310 8.13 13.90 -19.31
CA CYS A 310 7.35 14.69 -20.28
C CYS A 310 5.87 14.25 -20.32
N GLY A 311 4.93 15.19 -20.35
CA GLY A 311 3.49 14.91 -20.46
C GLY A 311 2.65 16.16 -20.69
N THR A 312 1.35 16.01 -21.01
CA THR A 312 0.45 17.11 -21.38
C THR A 312 -0.60 17.45 -20.32
N THR A 313 -0.66 16.68 -19.22
CA THR A 313 -1.65 16.82 -18.16
C THR A 313 -1.10 17.64 -16.97
N GLU A 314 -1.98 18.08 -16.07
CA GLU A 314 -1.63 18.92 -14.92
C GLU A 314 -0.42 18.43 -14.08
N PRO A 315 -0.23 17.11 -13.83
CA PRO A 315 0.97 16.59 -13.15
C PRO A 315 2.31 16.90 -13.83
N TYR A 316 2.27 17.24 -15.12
CA TYR A 316 3.43 17.60 -15.93
C TYR A 316 3.51 19.10 -16.23
N CYS A 317 2.38 19.82 -16.18
CA CYS A 317 2.22 21.20 -16.65
C CYS A 317 1.85 22.21 -15.55
N GLY A 318 1.83 21.82 -14.27
CA GLY A 318 1.38 22.65 -13.14
C GLY A 318 2.26 23.88 -12.85
N GLN A 319 1.81 24.76 -11.93
CA GLN A 319 2.44 26.06 -11.69
C GLN A 319 3.95 25.96 -11.38
N GLY A 320 4.76 26.58 -12.25
CA GLY A 320 6.23 26.59 -12.16
C GLY A 320 6.94 25.74 -13.22
N GLN A 321 6.22 24.98 -14.06
CA GLN A 321 6.81 24.11 -15.08
C GLN A 321 6.51 24.66 -16.49
N GLY A 322 7.55 25.10 -17.19
CA GLY A 322 7.43 25.72 -18.51
C GLY A 322 7.13 24.72 -19.63
N ARG A 323 6.34 25.14 -20.63
CA ARG A 323 6.23 24.45 -21.92
C ARG A 323 7.54 24.61 -22.68
N ALA A 324 8.06 23.53 -23.27
CA ALA A 324 9.14 23.64 -24.25
C ALA A 324 8.64 24.50 -25.42
N GLY A 325 9.33 25.63 -25.69
CA GLY A 325 9.05 26.50 -26.84
C GLY A 325 9.06 28.02 -26.62
N ALA A 326 9.26 28.56 -25.41
CA ALA A 326 9.39 30.01 -25.21
C ALA A 326 10.77 30.38 -24.65
N ALA A 327 11.63 30.88 -25.53
CA ALA A 327 12.91 31.47 -25.16
C ALA A 327 12.70 32.66 -24.21
N ALA A 328 13.26 32.57 -23.00
CA ALA A 328 13.58 33.74 -22.19
C ALA A 328 15.09 33.72 -21.96
N ALA A 329 15.80 34.62 -22.65
CA ALA A 329 17.23 34.82 -22.53
C ALA A 329 17.61 35.14 -21.08
N ALA A 330 18.42 34.29 -20.47
CA ALA A 330 19.09 34.60 -19.21
C ALA A 330 20.18 35.64 -19.46
N ARG A 331 20.12 36.79 -18.77
CA ARG A 331 21.26 37.72 -18.68
C ARG A 331 22.35 37.09 -17.80
N PRO A 332 23.65 37.22 -18.16
CA PRO A 332 24.74 36.61 -17.40
C PRO A 332 25.03 37.36 -16.08
N PRO A 333 25.62 36.68 -15.07
CA PRO A 333 25.96 37.28 -13.79
C PRO A 333 27.23 38.15 -13.88
N PRO A 334 27.32 39.29 -13.15
CA PRO A 334 28.56 40.05 -13.09
C PRO A 334 29.58 39.37 -12.17
N GLY A 335 30.83 39.33 -12.65
CA GLY A 335 31.96 38.69 -11.99
C GLY A 335 32.51 39.43 -10.78
N TRP A 336 33.26 38.66 -9.99
CA TRP A 336 34.06 39.10 -8.85
C TRP A 336 35.31 39.89 -9.30
N ARG A 337 35.53 41.06 -8.70
CA ARG A 337 36.88 41.61 -8.41
C ARG A 337 36.88 42.30 -7.05
N ALA A 338 38.08 42.33 -6.47
CA ALA A 338 38.40 42.54 -5.07
C ALA A 338 38.54 44.01 -4.64
N GLU A 339 38.66 44.15 -3.30
CA GLU A 339 39.28 45.24 -2.50
C GLU A 339 38.38 46.27 -1.77
N ARG A 340 38.90 46.64 -0.58
CA ARG A 340 38.37 47.32 0.64
C ARG A 340 38.52 48.87 0.55
N PRO A 341 38.27 49.71 1.61
CA PRO A 341 37.46 49.61 2.85
C PRO A 341 36.59 50.86 3.21
N ALA A 342 35.83 50.72 4.30
CA ALA A 342 35.50 51.70 5.37
C ALA A 342 34.43 52.81 5.16
N GLU A 343 33.40 52.75 6.02
CA GLU A 343 32.88 53.78 6.97
C GLU A 343 31.36 53.54 7.19
N SER A 344 30.87 53.16 8.36
CA SER A 344 30.66 53.88 9.63
C SER A 344 29.15 54.16 9.88
N ARG A 345 28.71 53.89 11.13
CA ARG A 345 27.41 54.24 11.77
C ARG A 345 26.20 53.37 11.36
N SER A 346 25.25 53.01 12.22
CA SER A 346 25.07 53.10 13.68
C SER A 346 23.89 52.21 14.08
N ARG A 347 24.03 51.60 15.27
CA ARG A 347 23.10 50.82 16.10
C ARG A 347 21.61 51.17 15.98
N ARG A 348 20.75 50.13 16.00
CA ARG A 348 19.79 49.94 17.10
C ARG A 348 19.38 48.48 17.23
N ALA A 349 19.70 47.92 18.40
CA ALA A 349 19.16 46.66 18.88
C ALA A 349 17.83 46.95 19.60
N THR A 350 16.81 46.16 19.30
CA THR A 350 15.67 45.95 20.19
C THR A 350 15.45 44.46 20.33
N THR A 351 15.75 43.99 21.54
CA THR A 351 15.52 42.66 22.06
C THR A 351 14.02 42.36 22.09
N ALA A 352 13.58 41.33 21.38
CA ALA A 352 12.24 40.76 21.57
C ALA A 352 12.34 39.24 21.64
N LEU A 353 12.10 38.77 22.86
CA LEU A 353 11.85 37.43 23.37
C LEU A 353 11.52 36.35 22.31
N ALA A 354 12.35 35.31 22.31
CA ALA A 354 12.11 34.06 21.60
C ALA A 354 10.83 33.38 22.13
N ARG A 355 9.73 33.46 21.37
CA ARG A 355 8.73 32.40 21.35
C ARG A 355 9.18 31.37 20.33
N VAL A 356 9.49 30.16 20.80
CA VAL A 356 9.64 28.98 19.95
C VAL A 356 8.29 28.71 19.31
N SER A 357 8.05 29.33 18.15
CA SER A 357 7.04 28.89 17.21
C SER A 357 7.58 27.61 16.59
N GLN A 358 7.20 26.46 17.15
CA GLN A 358 7.33 25.19 16.43
C GLN A 358 6.52 25.34 15.14
N ARG A 359 7.21 25.62 14.03
CA ARG A 359 6.61 25.47 12.71
C ARG A 359 6.25 23.99 12.58
N PRO A 360 4.99 23.63 12.30
CA PRO A 360 4.70 22.28 11.86
C PRO A 360 5.55 21.99 10.61
N PRO A 361 6.09 20.77 10.45
CA PRO A 361 6.87 20.42 9.28
C PRO A 361 6.04 20.64 8.01
N ALA A 362 6.67 21.18 6.97
CA ALA A 362 6.04 21.42 5.69
C ALA A 362 5.40 20.13 5.16
N ARG A 363 4.08 20.16 4.95
CA ARG A 363 3.28 19.05 4.41
C ARG A 363 3.79 18.67 3.02
N SER A 364 4.04 17.37 2.83
CA SER A 364 4.23 16.76 1.51
C SER A 364 2.95 16.91 0.67
N THR A 365 3.05 17.50 -0.50
CA THR A 365 1.93 17.69 -1.45
C THR A 365 1.64 16.45 -2.32
N ALA A 366 2.06 15.25 -1.89
CA ALA A 366 1.88 13.99 -2.61
C ALA A 366 0.86 13.09 -1.88
N GLY A 367 -0.39 13.55 -1.78
CA GLY A 367 -1.47 12.76 -1.21
C GLY A 367 -2.20 11.94 -2.27
N VAL A 368 -2.55 10.69 -1.95
CA VAL A 368 -3.52 9.87 -2.70
C VAL A 368 -4.84 10.63 -2.83
N SER A 369 -5.33 10.83 -4.07
CA SER A 369 -6.59 11.54 -4.29
C SER A 369 -7.78 10.65 -3.94
N VAL A 370 -8.83 11.21 -3.32
CA VAL A 370 -10.10 10.51 -3.03
C VAL A 370 -10.66 9.82 -4.28
N GLU A 371 -10.52 10.47 -5.43
CA GLU A 371 -10.96 9.95 -6.73
C GLU A 371 -10.23 8.66 -7.13
N SER A 372 -8.92 8.57 -6.86
CA SER A 372 -8.12 7.39 -7.18
C SER A 372 -8.42 6.19 -6.27
N VAL A 373 -8.83 6.43 -5.02
CA VAL A 373 -9.18 5.36 -4.05
C VAL A 373 -10.59 4.87 -4.28
N VAL A 374 -11.54 5.80 -4.38
CA VAL A 374 -12.95 5.50 -4.57
C VAL A 374 -13.17 5.26 -6.06
N THR A 375 -12.77 4.10 -6.55
CA THR A 375 -12.97 3.69 -7.94
C THR A 375 -14.44 3.37 -8.22
N GLU A 376 -14.82 3.35 -9.49
CA GLU A 376 -16.16 2.89 -9.92
C GLU A 376 -16.43 1.45 -9.47
N ALA A 377 -15.40 0.59 -9.52
CA ALA A 377 -15.48 -0.80 -9.09
C ALA A 377 -15.73 -0.92 -7.58
N PHE A 378 -14.99 -0.16 -6.75
CA PHE A 378 -15.21 -0.14 -5.30
C PHE A 378 -16.62 0.38 -4.97
N PHE A 379 -16.98 1.55 -5.50
CA PHE A 379 -18.25 2.21 -5.18
C PHE A 379 -19.46 1.35 -5.61
N ASN A 380 -19.44 0.81 -6.83
CA ASN A 380 -20.49 -0.10 -7.29
C ASN A 380 -20.43 -1.46 -6.59
N GLY A 381 -19.25 -1.92 -6.16
CA GLY A 381 -19.09 -3.13 -5.35
C GLY A 381 -19.83 -3.08 -4.02
N ILE A 382 -19.97 -1.90 -3.41
CA ILE A 382 -20.85 -1.69 -2.25
C ILE A 382 -22.31 -1.89 -2.67
N LYS A 383 -22.78 -1.10 -3.65
CA LYS A 383 -24.18 -1.09 -4.09
C LYS A 383 -24.67 -2.44 -4.61
N ASN A 384 -23.79 -3.21 -5.25
CA ASN A 384 -24.15 -4.50 -5.85
C ASN A 384 -24.45 -5.58 -4.80
N GLN A 385 -24.05 -5.37 -3.55
CA GLN A 385 -24.43 -6.24 -2.44
C GLN A 385 -25.86 -5.98 -1.96
N ALA A 386 -26.44 -4.81 -2.29
CA ALA A 386 -27.83 -4.52 -1.99
C ALA A 386 -28.79 -5.28 -2.94
N PRO A 387 -30.01 -5.63 -2.49
CA PRO A 387 -31.05 -6.20 -3.35
C PRO A 387 -31.33 -5.39 -4.64
N ASN A 388 -31.82 -6.06 -5.69
CA ASN A 388 -32.04 -5.43 -7.01
C ASN A 388 -33.07 -4.29 -7.00
N GLY A 389 -34.07 -4.32 -6.11
CA GLY A 389 -35.09 -3.29 -5.97
C GLY A 389 -34.72 -2.12 -5.05
N CYS A 390 -33.48 -2.02 -4.60
CA CYS A 390 -33.08 -0.98 -3.67
C CYS A 390 -33.09 0.43 -4.30
N PRO A 391 -33.84 1.40 -3.74
CA PRO A 391 -33.96 2.74 -4.31
C PRO A 391 -32.63 3.50 -4.31
N GLY A 392 -31.74 3.23 -3.36
CA GLY A 392 -30.42 3.85 -3.30
C GLY A 392 -29.48 3.47 -4.44
N LYS A 393 -29.72 2.38 -5.19
CA LYS A 393 -28.85 1.95 -6.29
C LYS A 393 -28.73 2.97 -7.42
N SER A 394 -29.85 3.63 -7.76
CA SER A 394 -29.91 4.68 -8.78
C SER A 394 -29.63 6.07 -8.20
N PHE A 395 -29.94 6.28 -6.92
CA PHE A 395 -29.72 7.56 -6.24
C PHE A 395 -28.24 7.83 -5.94
N TYR A 396 -27.54 6.88 -5.32
CA TYR A 396 -26.14 7.06 -4.94
C TYR A 396 -25.22 6.76 -6.13
N THR A 397 -24.53 7.81 -6.61
CA THR A 397 -23.53 7.70 -7.67
C THR A 397 -22.16 8.10 -7.15
N ARG A 398 -21.11 7.48 -7.71
CA ARG A 398 -19.72 7.86 -7.44
C ARG A 398 -19.49 9.33 -7.75
N GLN A 399 -20.06 9.82 -8.86
CA GLN A 399 -19.90 11.22 -9.27
C GLN A 399 -20.49 12.19 -8.24
N SER A 400 -21.68 11.90 -7.69
CA SER A 400 -22.28 12.72 -6.63
C SER A 400 -21.43 12.73 -5.37
N PHE A 401 -20.83 11.59 -5.00
CA PHE A 401 -19.87 11.52 -3.90
C PHE A 401 -18.63 12.37 -4.17
N LEU A 402 -18.00 12.27 -5.35
CA LEU A 402 -16.80 13.04 -5.69
C LEU A 402 -17.09 14.55 -5.75
N ASN A 403 -18.25 14.95 -6.28
CA ASN A 403 -18.70 16.33 -6.28
C ASN A 403 -18.86 16.87 -4.85
N ALA A 404 -19.39 16.05 -3.93
CA ALA A 404 -19.48 16.41 -2.53
C ALA A 404 -18.11 16.48 -1.84
N ALA A 405 -17.25 15.48 -2.05
CA ALA A 405 -15.91 15.38 -1.44
C ALA A 405 -15.02 16.58 -1.80
N ARG A 406 -15.12 17.12 -3.02
CA ARG A 406 -14.42 18.34 -3.44
C ARG A 406 -14.74 19.57 -2.58
N SER A 407 -15.88 19.58 -1.89
CA SER A 407 -16.27 20.67 -0.97
C SER A 407 -15.60 20.54 0.41
N TYR A 408 -14.92 19.43 0.70
CA TYR A 408 -14.30 19.12 1.99
C TYR A 408 -12.83 18.72 1.79
N SER A 409 -11.97 19.69 1.49
CA SER A 409 -10.55 19.44 1.18
C SER A 409 -9.71 18.81 2.30
N GLY A 410 -10.20 18.82 3.55
CA GLY A 410 -9.59 18.10 4.67
C GLY A 410 -9.94 16.60 4.70
N PHE A 411 -11.04 16.18 4.08
CA PHE A 411 -11.42 14.78 4.06
C PHE A 411 -10.37 13.94 3.33
N ALA A 412 -9.80 12.94 4.03
CA ALA A 412 -8.74 12.08 3.52
C ALA A 412 -7.48 12.83 3.07
N ASN A 413 -7.07 13.88 3.79
CA ASN A 413 -5.93 14.72 3.39
C ASN A 413 -4.98 15.13 4.54
N ASP A 414 -5.03 14.46 5.70
CA ASP A 414 -4.41 15.06 6.90
C ASP A 414 -3.12 14.44 7.40
N ARG A 415 -2.63 13.31 6.85
CA ARG A 415 -1.44 12.63 7.40
C ARG A 415 -0.60 11.88 6.36
N THR A 416 -1.08 10.72 5.92
CA THR A 416 -0.39 9.81 5.00
C THR A 416 -1.40 9.23 4.02
N ASP A 417 -0.93 8.70 2.90
CA ASP A 417 -1.77 7.99 1.92
C ASP A 417 -2.58 6.85 2.57
N ASP A 418 -1.97 6.13 3.50
CA ASP A 418 -2.62 5.05 4.23
C ASP A 418 -3.69 5.56 5.20
N ASP A 419 -3.45 6.72 5.85
CA ASP A 419 -4.46 7.38 6.69
C ASP A 419 -5.62 7.88 5.84
N SER A 420 -5.35 8.45 4.67
CA SER A 420 -6.37 8.87 3.70
C SER A 420 -7.22 7.68 3.25
N LYS A 421 -6.58 6.56 2.86
CA LYS A 421 -7.29 5.32 2.49
C LYS A 421 -8.08 4.74 3.67
N ARG A 422 -7.54 4.76 4.89
CA ARG A 422 -8.24 4.32 6.11
C ARG A 422 -9.44 5.22 6.41
N GLU A 423 -9.32 6.52 6.24
CA GLU A 423 -10.42 7.46 6.44
C GLU A 423 -11.55 7.21 5.44
N ILE A 424 -11.21 7.03 4.16
CA ILE A 424 -12.16 6.66 3.12
C ILE A 424 -12.82 5.31 3.44
N ALA A 425 -12.05 4.30 3.84
CA ALA A 425 -12.58 2.99 4.22
C ALA A 425 -13.52 3.09 5.42
N ALA A 426 -13.16 3.88 6.44
CA ALA A 426 -13.97 4.07 7.63
C ALA A 426 -15.29 4.78 7.28
N PHE A 427 -15.23 5.86 6.51
CA PHE A 427 -16.41 6.58 6.02
C PHE A 427 -17.37 5.63 5.31
N PHE A 428 -16.90 4.89 4.30
CA PHE A 428 -17.74 3.97 3.56
C PHE A 428 -18.22 2.77 4.40
N ALA A 429 -17.45 2.28 5.37
CA ALA A 429 -17.89 1.21 6.27
C ALA A 429 -19.10 1.65 7.11
N HIS A 430 -19.08 2.89 7.61
CA HIS A 430 -20.23 3.47 8.28
C HIS A 430 -21.40 3.66 7.32
N VAL A 431 -21.17 4.23 6.14
CA VAL A 431 -22.22 4.40 5.12
C VAL A 431 -22.91 3.07 4.80
N THR A 432 -22.13 2.02 4.55
CA THR A 432 -22.63 0.68 4.27
C THR A 432 -23.51 0.16 5.40
N HIS A 433 -23.09 0.36 6.65
CA HIS A 433 -23.87 -0.06 7.81
C HIS A 433 -25.19 0.73 7.92
N GLU A 434 -25.14 2.06 7.86
CA GLU A 434 -26.32 2.91 8.03
C GLU A 434 -27.39 2.69 6.96
N THR A 435 -26.95 2.42 5.73
CA THR A 435 -27.85 2.38 4.56
C THR A 435 -28.14 0.97 4.06
N GLY A 436 -27.56 -0.05 4.68
CA GLY A 436 -27.62 -1.43 4.18
C GLY A 436 -27.06 -1.51 2.76
N HIS A 437 -25.76 -1.24 2.60
CA HIS A 437 -25.07 -1.23 1.30
C HIS A 437 -25.61 -0.20 0.31
N MET A 438 -25.88 1.03 0.78
CA MET A 438 -26.46 2.11 -0.01
C MET A 438 -27.84 1.74 -0.59
N CYS A 439 -28.60 0.89 0.10
CA CYS A 439 -29.96 0.56 -0.30
C CYS A 439 -30.96 1.65 0.11
N PHE A 440 -30.86 2.10 1.37
CA PHE A 440 -31.80 3.04 1.97
C PHE A 440 -31.34 4.49 1.83
N ILE A 441 -32.25 5.34 1.36
CA ILE A 441 -32.07 6.81 1.33
C ILE A 441 -32.66 7.41 2.59
N ASN A 442 -33.82 6.91 3.01
CA ASN A 442 -34.51 7.30 4.24
C ASN A 442 -34.46 6.16 5.25
N GLU A 443 -34.51 6.50 6.53
CA GLU A 443 -34.68 5.56 7.63
C GLU A 443 -35.96 4.74 7.43
N LYS A 444 -35.90 3.44 7.74
CA LYS A 444 -37.09 2.59 7.76
C LYS A 444 -38.12 3.14 8.74
N ASP A 445 -39.34 3.31 8.27
CA ASP A 445 -40.46 3.91 9.02
C ASP A 445 -40.16 5.33 9.54
N GLY A 446 -39.19 6.03 8.96
CA GLY A 446 -38.77 7.37 9.39
C GLY A 446 -39.91 8.38 9.33
N ALA A 447 -40.80 8.27 8.35
CA ALA A 447 -41.97 9.15 8.23
C ALA A 447 -42.93 9.06 9.44
N ALA A 448 -42.88 7.99 10.23
CA ALA A 448 -43.64 7.85 11.47
C ALA A 448 -42.96 8.51 12.69
N LYS A 449 -41.70 8.98 12.54
CA LYS A 449 -40.88 9.52 13.63
C LYS A 449 -40.51 10.98 13.35
N ASP A 450 -40.75 11.87 14.31
CA ASP A 450 -40.56 13.31 14.09
C ASP A 450 -39.09 13.76 14.22
N TYR A 451 -38.30 13.11 15.09
CA TYR A 451 -36.91 13.47 15.41
C TYR A 451 -36.72 14.99 15.62
N CYS A 452 -37.62 15.59 16.38
CA CYS A 452 -37.62 17.01 16.65
C CYS A 452 -37.38 17.24 18.14
N ASP A 453 -36.25 17.85 18.49
CA ASP A 453 -36.03 18.43 19.81
C ASP A 453 -36.66 19.82 19.87
N LYS A 454 -37.87 19.90 20.42
CA LYS A 454 -38.64 21.14 20.61
C LYS A 454 -37.98 22.13 21.60
N LYS A 455 -37.01 21.67 22.40
CA LYS A 455 -36.27 22.52 23.34
C LYS A 455 -35.13 23.27 22.65
N ASN A 456 -34.65 22.79 21.51
CA ASN A 456 -33.60 23.47 20.76
C ASN A 456 -34.12 24.76 20.10
N LYS A 457 -33.74 25.91 20.68
CA LYS A 457 -34.16 27.24 20.17
C LYS A 457 -33.29 27.76 19.04
N GLN A 458 -32.05 27.29 18.92
CA GLN A 458 -31.14 27.68 17.85
C GLN A 458 -31.55 27.06 16.52
N TRP A 459 -32.05 25.82 16.54
CA TRP A 459 -32.49 25.07 15.38
C TRP A 459 -33.94 24.62 15.54
N PRO A 460 -34.91 25.56 15.49
CA PRO A 460 -36.30 25.27 15.81
C PRO A 460 -36.93 24.33 14.78
N CYS A 461 -37.73 23.38 15.26
CA CYS A 461 -38.49 22.51 14.37
C CYS A 461 -39.52 23.32 13.58
N GLN A 462 -39.60 23.06 12.27
CA GLN A 462 -40.58 23.69 11.40
C GLN A 462 -41.91 22.93 11.45
N PRO A 463 -43.05 23.64 11.37
CA PRO A 463 -44.36 23.01 11.26
C PRO A 463 -44.39 22.00 10.11
N ASN A 464 -44.95 20.81 10.36
CA ASN A 464 -45.11 19.73 9.39
C ASN A 464 -43.80 19.19 8.77
N LYS A 465 -42.64 19.44 9.38
CA LYS A 465 -41.35 18.88 8.95
C LYS A 465 -40.85 17.83 9.93
N LYS A 466 -40.18 16.81 9.39
CA LYS A 466 -39.64 15.67 10.14
C LYS A 466 -38.17 15.45 9.83
N TYR A 467 -37.38 15.16 10.85
CA TYR A 467 -35.92 15.11 10.78
C TYR A 467 -35.38 13.69 11.02
N TYR A 468 -36.11 12.67 10.55
CA TYR A 468 -35.65 11.28 10.56
C TYR A 468 -34.43 11.06 9.67
N GLY A 469 -33.77 9.91 9.84
CA GLY A 469 -32.53 9.59 9.15
C GLY A 469 -32.63 9.70 7.63
N ARG A 470 -31.74 10.48 7.01
CA ARG A 470 -31.58 10.53 5.55
C ARG A 470 -30.12 10.47 5.12
N GLY A 471 -29.89 9.95 3.92
CA GLY A 471 -28.59 9.94 3.26
C GLY A 471 -27.59 8.95 3.85
N PRO A 472 -26.30 9.07 3.45
CA PRO A 472 -25.28 8.03 3.68
C PRO A 472 -24.98 7.74 5.15
N LEU A 473 -25.04 8.74 6.03
CA LEU A 473 -24.86 8.56 7.49
C LEU A 473 -26.17 8.72 8.28
N GLN A 474 -27.33 8.64 7.60
CA GLN A 474 -28.65 8.74 8.20
C GLN A 474 -28.77 9.93 9.17
N ILE A 475 -28.39 11.12 8.69
CA ILE A 475 -28.43 12.36 9.51
C ILE A 475 -29.84 12.55 10.05
N SER A 476 -29.94 12.73 11.37
CA SER A 476 -31.20 12.78 12.10
C SER A 476 -31.18 13.97 13.06
N TRP A 477 -32.36 14.45 13.47
CA TRP A 477 -32.60 15.58 14.37
C TRP A 477 -32.45 16.98 13.77
N ASN A 478 -33.39 17.88 14.12
CA ASN A 478 -33.40 19.30 13.74
C ASN A 478 -32.06 20.00 14.00
N TYR A 479 -31.41 19.69 15.11
CA TYR A 479 -30.12 20.27 15.49
C TYR A 479 -28.92 19.79 14.65
N ASN A 480 -29.08 18.76 13.83
CA ASN A 480 -28.09 18.37 12.82
C ASN A 480 -28.47 18.90 11.43
N TYR A 481 -29.76 18.84 11.07
CA TYR A 481 -30.27 19.35 9.80
C TYR A 481 -30.03 20.86 9.62
N GLY A 482 -30.29 21.65 10.65
CA GLY A 482 -30.09 23.10 10.65
C GLY A 482 -28.66 23.52 10.32
N PRO A 483 -27.65 23.14 11.13
CA PRO A 483 -26.27 23.56 10.88
C PRO A 483 -25.66 22.90 9.64
N ALA A 484 -26.04 21.67 9.30
CA ALA A 484 -25.62 21.06 8.03
C ALA A 484 -26.13 21.86 6.83
N GLY A 485 -27.42 22.23 6.85
CA GLY A 485 -28.05 23.08 5.84
C GLY A 485 -27.33 24.41 5.68
N GLN A 486 -27.07 25.09 6.80
CA GLN A 486 -26.36 26.36 6.82
C GLN A 486 -24.95 26.24 6.19
N ASN A 487 -24.20 25.19 6.51
CA ASN A 487 -22.85 24.99 5.97
C ASN A 487 -22.85 24.65 4.46
N ILE A 488 -23.83 23.87 4.02
CA ILE A 488 -23.88 23.32 2.66
C ILE A 488 -24.56 24.29 1.67
N GLY A 489 -25.39 25.21 2.17
CA GLY A 489 -26.14 26.16 1.36
C GLY A 489 -27.56 25.69 0.99
N PHE A 490 -28.26 24.99 1.89
CA PHE A 490 -29.68 24.68 1.75
C PHE A 490 -30.44 24.88 3.08
N ASP A 491 -31.75 25.11 3.03
CA ASP A 491 -32.57 25.26 4.24
C ASP A 491 -32.90 23.87 4.82
N GLY A 492 -32.01 23.31 5.62
CA GLY A 492 -32.21 21.98 6.22
C GLY A 492 -33.37 21.89 7.21
N LEU A 493 -33.86 23.03 7.74
CA LEU A 493 -35.00 23.05 8.64
C LEU A 493 -36.34 23.05 7.90
N ARG A 494 -36.47 23.84 6.83
CA ARG A 494 -37.71 23.93 6.02
C ARG A 494 -37.76 22.91 4.88
N ASP A 495 -36.60 22.43 4.42
CA ASP A 495 -36.48 21.46 3.33
C ASP A 495 -35.53 20.29 3.70
N PRO A 496 -35.84 19.53 4.77
CA PRO A 496 -35.05 18.36 5.16
C PRO A 496 -35.10 17.22 4.12
N ASP A 497 -36.16 17.16 3.29
CA ASP A 497 -36.32 16.14 2.26
C ASP A 497 -35.32 16.28 1.12
N LYS A 498 -34.71 17.45 0.95
CA LYS A 498 -33.64 17.69 -0.02
C LYS A 498 -32.47 16.71 0.12
N VAL A 499 -32.19 16.26 1.34
CA VAL A 499 -31.15 15.25 1.63
C VAL A 499 -31.45 13.89 0.96
N ALA A 500 -32.72 13.58 0.71
CA ALA A 500 -33.17 12.38 0.03
C ALA A 500 -33.53 12.59 -1.45
N GLN A 501 -33.47 13.83 -1.95
CA GLN A 501 -33.84 14.18 -3.33
C GLN A 501 -32.62 14.57 -4.18
N ASP A 502 -31.59 15.16 -3.56
CA ASP A 502 -30.35 15.53 -4.24
C ASP A 502 -29.20 14.67 -3.71
N PRO A 503 -28.61 13.78 -4.54
CA PRO A 503 -27.56 12.86 -4.09
C PRO A 503 -26.25 13.58 -3.72
N THR A 504 -25.97 14.76 -4.30
CA THR A 504 -24.78 15.55 -3.93
C THR A 504 -25.00 16.19 -2.56
N ILE A 505 -26.17 16.78 -2.30
CA ILE A 505 -26.51 17.29 -0.96
C ILE A 505 -26.51 16.14 0.06
N SER A 506 -27.03 14.97 -0.32
CA SER A 506 -26.99 13.77 0.51
C SER A 506 -25.57 13.44 0.98
N PHE A 507 -24.61 13.32 0.05
CA PHE A 507 -23.20 13.10 0.43
C PHE A 507 -22.58 14.28 1.19
N LYS A 508 -22.93 15.53 0.84
CA LYS A 508 -22.42 16.69 1.58
C LYS A 508 -22.87 16.69 3.04
N THR A 509 -24.07 16.24 3.37
CA THR A 509 -24.52 16.13 4.78
C THR A 509 -23.74 15.06 5.55
N ALA A 510 -23.44 13.93 4.91
CA ALA A 510 -22.61 12.88 5.50
C ALA A 510 -21.17 13.36 5.73
N LEU A 511 -20.56 14.02 4.74
CA LEU A 511 -19.21 14.58 4.86
C LEU A 511 -19.16 15.73 5.88
N TRP A 512 -20.19 16.58 5.94
CA TRP A 512 -20.33 17.59 6.98
C TRP A 512 -20.29 16.93 8.37
N PHE A 513 -21.13 15.92 8.59
CA PHE A 513 -21.17 15.22 9.88
C PHE A 513 -19.82 14.58 10.21
N TRP A 514 -19.22 13.91 9.22
CA TRP A 514 -17.91 13.27 9.34
C TRP A 514 -16.83 14.26 9.77
N MET A 515 -16.68 15.37 9.04
CA MET A 515 -15.62 16.34 9.32
C MET A 515 -15.79 17.05 10.68
N ASN A 516 -17.04 17.25 11.12
CA ASN A 516 -17.32 17.92 12.39
C ASN A 516 -17.25 17.00 13.61
N ASN A 517 -17.53 15.69 13.46
CA ASN A 517 -17.70 14.79 14.61
C ASN A 517 -16.79 13.56 14.60
N VAL A 518 -16.29 13.13 13.44
CA VAL A 518 -15.64 11.82 13.29
C VAL A 518 -14.18 11.94 12.86
N HIS A 519 -13.87 12.82 11.92
CA HIS A 519 -12.53 12.99 11.36
C HIS A 519 -11.45 13.15 12.45
N GLN A 520 -11.72 13.96 13.48
CA GLN A 520 -10.75 14.26 14.54
C GLN A 520 -10.42 13.05 15.43
N VAL A 521 -11.30 12.05 15.50
CA VAL A 521 -11.10 10.84 16.32
C VAL A 521 -10.53 9.67 15.51
N MET A 522 -10.38 9.79 14.19
CA MET A 522 -9.72 8.79 13.34
C MET A 522 -8.38 8.28 13.90
N PRO A 523 -7.48 9.13 14.45
CA PRO A 523 -6.20 8.67 14.99
C PRO A 523 -6.32 7.74 16.20
N GLN A 524 -7.48 7.72 16.87
CA GLN A 524 -7.73 6.87 18.03
C GLN A 524 -8.13 5.43 17.63
N GLY A 525 -8.47 5.21 16.35
CA GLY A 525 -8.88 3.93 15.78
C GLY A 525 -10.36 3.89 15.39
N PHE A 526 -10.74 2.86 14.63
CA PHE A 526 -12.12 2.73 14.09
C PHE A 526 -13.19 2.58 15.19
N GLY A 527 -12.85 2.03 16.36
CA GLY A 527 -13.78 2.01 17.50
C GLY A 527 -14.20 3.41 17.96
N ALA A 528 -13.31 4.39 17.86
CA ALA A 528 -13.62 5.78 18.21
C ALA A 528 -14.58 6.42 17.20
N THR A 529 -14.53 6.04 15.91
CA THR A 529 -15.47 6.53 14.90
C THR A 529 -16.87 5.95 15.11
N ILE A 530 -16.97 4.67 15.49
CA ILE A 530 -18.25 4.06 15.92
C ILE A 530 -18.80 4.82 17.13
N ARG A 531 -17.95 5.12 18.12
CA ARG A 531 -18.35 5.87 19.31
C ARG A 531 -18.86 7.27 18.98
N ALA A 532 -18.21 7.97 18.05
CA ALA A 532 -18.62 9.30 17.59
C ALA A 532 -19.95 9.29 16.83
N ILE A 533 -20.23 8.23 16.06
CA ILE A 533 -21.46 8.12 15.27
C ILE A 533 -22.64 7.65 16.12
N ASN A 534 -22.47 6.58 16.90
CA ASN A 534 -23.59 5.98 17.63
C ASN A 534 -23.19 5.30 18.96
N GLY A 535 -22.18 5.85 19.65
CA GLY A 535 -21.59 5.20 20.82
C GLY A 535 -22.55 4.99 21.98
N ALA A 536 -23.58 5.83 22.11
CA ALA A 536 -24.59 5.69 23.16
C ALA A 536 -25.45 4.43 23.00
N LEU A 537 -25.62 3.92 21.77
CA LEU A 537 -26.45 2.76 21.46
C LEU A 537 -25.63 1.50 21.15
N GLU A 538 -24.39 1.65 20.67
CA GLU A 538 -23.62 0.49 20.17
C GLU A 538 -22.46 0.08 21.07
N CYS A 539 -21.70 1.04 21.60
CA CYS A 539 -20.48 0.76 22.34
C CYS A 539 -20.73 0.27 23.77
N ASN A 540 -19.66 -0.19 24.43
CA ASN A 540 -19.64 -0.71 25.79
C ASN A 540 -20.57 -1.93 25.97
N GLY A 541 -20.63 -2.79 24.94
CA GLY A 541 -21.40 -4.03 24.95
C GLY A 541 -22.90 -3.88 24.66
N LYS A 542 -23.39 -2.68 24.32
CA LYS A 542 -24.83 -2.45 24.08
C LYS A 542 -25.35 -3.07 22.79
N ASN A 543 -24.57 -3.00 21.70
CA ASN A 543 -24.91 -3.70 20.46
C ASN A 543 -23.66 -4.27 19.77
N PRO A 544 -23.10 -5.38 20.30
CA PRO A 544 -21.89 -5.98 19.75
C PRO A 544 -22.06 -6.42 18.28
N SER A 545 -23.27 -6.80 17.87
CA SER A 545 -23.54 -7.23 16.49
C SER A 545 -23.38 -6.08 15.50
N ALA A 546 -23.92 -4.90 15.82
CA ALA A 546 -23.75 -3.71 14.98
C ALA A 546 -22.29 -3.27 14.89
N VAL A 547 -21.58 -3.22 16.03
CA VAL A 547 -20.14 -2.93 16.07
C VAL A 547 -19.36 -3.92 15.19
N ASN A 548 -19.61 -5.21 15.34
CA ASN A 548 -18.95 -6.25 14.53
C ASN A 548 -19.22 -6.08 13.04
N ALA A 549 -20.45 -5.74 12.64
CA ALA A 549 -20.78 -5.49 11.24
C ALA A 549 -19.99 -4.31 10.66
N ARG A 550 -19.91 -3.18 11.38
CA ARG A 550 -19.09 -2.02 10.97
C ARG A 550 -17.62 -2.37 10.82
N VAL A 551 -17.07 -3.10 11.81
CA VAL A 551 -15.67 -3.52 11.80
C VAL A 551 -15.38 -4.46 10.62
N ASN A 552 -16.30 -5.35 10.29
CA ASN A 552 -16.15 -6.25 9.16
C ASN A 552 -16.15 -5.49 7.82
N PHE A 553 -17.04 -4.52 7.62
CA PHE A 553 -16.99 -3.64 6.44
C PHE A 553 -15.69 -2.84 6.37
N TYR A 554 -15.25 -2.29 7.51
CA TYR A 554 -14.01 -1.53 7.55
C TYR A 554 -12.78 -2.37 7.19
N LYS A 555 -12.68 -3.58 7.73
CA LYS A 555 -11.61 -4.54 7.40
C LYS A 555 -11.64 -4.94 5.92
N ASP A 556 -12.83 -5.19 5.39
CA ASP A 556 -13.01 -5.50 3.96
C ASP A 556 -12.55 -4.34 3.07
N TYR A 557 -12.95 -3.11 3.36
CA TYR A 557 -12.58 -1.95 2.55
C TYR A 557 -11.09 -1.61 2.70
N CYS A 558 -10.52 -1.73 3.89
CA CYS A 558 -9.07 -1.63 4.08
C CYS A 558 -8.30 -2.67 3.25
N ARG A 559 -8.79 -3.92 3.19
CA ARG A 559 -8.23 -4.97 2.34
C ARG A 559 -8.30 -4.59 0.86
N GLN A 560 -9.44 -4.10 0.39
CA GLN A 560 -9.60 -3.66 -1.01
C GLN A 560 -8.67 -2.48 -1.36
N PHE A 561 -8.37 -1.60 -0.40
CA PHE A 561 -7.44 -0.48 -0.58
C PHE A 561 -5.97 -0.84 -0.30
N GLY A 562 -5.68 -2.08 0.10
CA GLY A 562 -4.33 -2.54 0.38
C GLY A 562 -3.67 -1.89 1.61
N VAL A 563 -4.47 -1.48 2.61
CA VAL A 563 -4.01 -0.83 3.84
C VAL A 563 -4.33 -1.65 5.09
N ASN A 564 -3.49 -1.52 6.12
CA ASN A 564 -3.75 -2.13 7.43
C ASN A 564 -4.86 -1.31 8.15
N PRO A 565 -5.91 -1.96 8.70
CA PRO A 565 -6.98 -1.29 9.43
C PRO A 565 -6.53 -0.65 10.77
N GLY A 566 -5.35 -0.99 11.27
CA GLY A 566 -4.84 -0.50 12.55
C GLY A 566 -5.42 -1.22 13.76
N GLY A 567 -5.06 -0.73 14.95
CA GLY A 567 -5.59 -1.21 16.23
C GLY A 567 -6.89 -0.52 16.63
N ASN A 568 -7.37 -0.79 17.85
CA ASN A 568 -8.55 -0.12 18.45
C ASN A 568 -9.79 -0.13 17.56
N LEU A 569 -10.08 -1.27 16.94
CA LEU A 569 -11.18 -1.40 15.97
C LEU A 569 -12.57 -1.42 16.63
N TYR A 570 -12.63 -1.70 17.93
CA TYR A 570 -13.88 -1.93 18.65
C TYR A 570 -14.11 -0.85 19.72
N CYS A 571 -15.39 -0.66 20.03
CA CYS A 571 -15.90 0.05 21.19
C CYS A 571 -17.04 -0.81 21.78
#